data_AF-A0A382HNJ6-F1
#
_entry.id   AF-A0A382HNJ6-F1
#
_cell.length_a   1.000
_cell.length_b   1.000
_cell.length_c   1.000
_cell.angle_alpha   90.00
_cell.angle_beta   90.00
_cell.angle_gamma   90.00
#
_symmetry.space_group_name_H-M   'P 1'
#
loop_
_entity.id
_entity.type
_entity.pdbx_description
1 polymer ?
#
loop_
_entity_poly.entity_id
_entity_poly.type
_entity_poly.pdbx_seq_one_letter_code
_entity_poly.pdbx_strand_id
1 'polypeptide(L)' 'MIIDTKGVKVNFGDFWALKGIDISVKKGEIIVILGPSGSGKSTYIRT' A
#
# COMPACT_ATOMS: atom_id res chain seq x y z
N MET A 1 6.24 8.97 -13.92
CA MET A 1 5.87 8.44 -12.58
C MET A 1 7.08 7.75 -12.02
N ILE A 2 7.31 7.82 -10.70
CA ILE A 2 8.46 7.14 -10.06
C ILE A 2 8.02 5.92 -9.27
N ILE A 3 6.78 5.91 -8.78
CA ILE A 3 6.12 4.75 -8.17
C ILE A 3 4.76 4.59 -8.85
N ASP A 4 4.41 3.39 -9.30
CA ASP A 4 3.07 3.05 -9.79
C ASP A 4 2.74 1.61 -9.37
N THR A 5 1.64 1.44 -8.65
CA THR A 5 1.15 0.15 -8.18
C THR A 5 -0.31 -0.02 -8.60
N LYS A 6 -0.67 -1.25 -8.97
CA LYS A 6 -2.02 -1.62 -9.42
C LYS A 6 -2.47 -2.89 -8.72
N GLY A 7 -3.60 -2.83 -8.03
CA GLY A 7 -4.30 -3.96 -7.45
C GLY A 7 -3.53 -4.65 -6.34
N VAL A 8 -2.70 -3.94 -5.56
CA VAL A 8 -1.85 -4.56 -4.54
C VAL A 8 -2.73 -5.25 -3.49
N LYS A 9 -2.58 -6.57 -3.41
CA LYS A 9 -3.34 -7.47 -2.56
C LYS A 9 -2.37 -8.34 -1.77
N VAL A 10 -2.60 -8.45 -0.48
CA VAL A 10 -1.79 -9.28 0.43
C VAL A 10 -2.71 -9.91 1.44
N ASN A 11 -2.65 -11.23 1.56
CA ASN A 11 -3.33 -12.00 2.59
C ASN A 11 -2.33 -12.78 3.45
N PHE A 12 -2.72 -12.98 4.70
CA PHE A 12 -2.06 -13.86 5.65
C PHE A 12 -3.08 -14.91 6.09
N GLY A 13 -3.04 -16.08 5.43
CA GLY A 13 -4.13 -17.06 5.51
C GLY A 13 -5.44 -16.47 5.00
N ASP A 14 -6.49 -16.54 5.82
CA ASP A 14 -7.83 -16.02 5.50
C ASP A 14 -7.97 -14.51 5.74
N PHE A 15 -6.95 -13.86 6.33
CA PHE A 15 -6.98 -12.43 6.61
C PHE A 15 -6.37 -11.62 5.46
N TRP A 16 -7.17 -10.76 4.83
CA TRP A 16 -6.69 -9.80 3.84
C TRP A 16 -6.14 -8.53 4.48
N ALA A 17 -4.82 -8.39 4.50
CA ALA A 17 -4.13 -7.19 4.96
C ALA A 17 -4.22 -6.03 3.95
N LEU A 18 -4.18 -6.34 2.65
CA LEU A 18 -4.40 -5.38 1.55
C LEU A 18 -5.40 -5.98 0.56
N LYS A 19 -6.41 -5.19 0.17
CA LYS A 19 -7.58 -5.68 -0.60
C LYS A 19 -7.62 -5.19 -2.05
N GLY A 20 -6.52 -4.64 -2.56
CA GLY A 20 -6.45 -4.00 -3.87
C GLY A 20 -6.21 -2.51 -3.72
N ILE A 21 -4.94 -2.14 -3.55
CA ILE A 21 -4.50 -0.75 -3.42
C ILE A 21 -3.81 -0.31 -4.71
N ASP A 22 -4.23 0.84 -5.23
CA ASP A 22 -3.63 1.52 -6.37
C ASP A 22 -2.99 2.83 -5.89
N ILE A 23 -1.72 3.05 -6.24
CA ILE A 23 -1.04 4.34 -6.01
C ILE A 23 -0.21 4.69 -7.24
N SER A 24 -0.23 5.97 -7.60
CA SER A 24 0.69 6.54 -8.58
C SER A 24 1.35 7.77 -7.96
N VAL A 25 2.67 7.77 -7.85
CA VAL A 25 3.47 8.88 -7.31
C VAL A 25 4.38 9.43 -8.41
N LYS A 26 4.35 10.74 -8.58
CA LYS A 26 5.20 11.47 -9.52
C LYS A 26 6.55 11.81 -8.88
N LYS A 27 7.52 12.12 -9.73
CA LYS A 27 8.84 12.56 -9.27
C LYS A 27 8.69 13.88 -8.50
N GLY A 28 9.23 13.93 -7.28
CA GLY A 28 9.18 15.12 -6.43
C GLY A 28 7.95 15.23 -5.52
N GLU A 29 7.00 14.29 -5.61
CA GLU A 29 5.87 14.25 -4.67
C GLU A 29 6.30 13.64 -3.33
N ILE A 30 5.86 14.27 -2.23
CA ILE A 30 5.99 13.74 -0.87
C ILE A 30 4.62 13.23 -0.46
N ILE A 31 4.55 11.96 -0.07
CA ILE A 31 3.32 11.32 0.40
C ILE A 31 3.50 10.78 1.82
N VAL A 32 2.39 10.69 2.55
CA VAL A 32 2.33 10.09 3.88
C VAL A 32 1.27 9.01 3.88
N ILE A 33 1.61 7.83 4.39
CA ILE A 33 0.66 6.73 4.59
C ILE A 33 0.25 6.70 6.06
N LEU A 34 -1.01 7.02 6.35
CA LEU A 34 -1.57 7.10 7.71
C LEU A 34 -2.64 6.02 7.95
N GLY A 35 -2.92 5.76 9.24
CA GLY A 35 -3.95 4.82 9.66
C GLY A 35 -3.62 4.12 11.00
N PRO A 36 -4.62 3.51 11.66
CA PRO A 36 -4.45 2.83 12.96
C PRO A 36 -3.54 1.60 12.87
N SER A 37 -3.09 1.07 14.01
CA SER A 37 -2.33 -0.19 14.02
C SER A 37 -3.12 -1.32 13.31
N GLY A 38 -2.42 -2.16 12.55
CA GLY A 38 -3.03 -3.24 11.78
C GLY A 38 -3.68 -2.83 10.44
N SER A 39 -3.71 -1.54 10.08
CA SER A 39 -4.36 -1.07 8.84
C SER A 39 -3.63 -1.39 7.52
N GLY A 40 -2.52 -2.15 7.58
CA GLY A 40 -1.77 -2.56 6.37
C GLY A 40 -0.67 -1.62 5.89
N LYS A 41 -0.38 -0.50 6.59
CA LYS A 41 0.64 0.49 6.16
C LYS A 41 2.02 -0.13 5.91
N SER A 42 2.56 -0.82 6.93
CA SER A 42 3.88 -1.45 6.82
C SER A 42 3.88 -2.64 5.87
N THR A 43 2.74 -3.31 5.70
CA THR A 43 2.56 -4.35 4.68
C THR A 43 2.68 -3.75 3.29
N TYR A 44 2.01 -2.62 3.04
CA TYR A 44 2.05 -1.92 1.75
C TYR A 44 3.45 -1.39 1.41
N ILE A 45 4.17 -0.83 2.38
CA ILE A 45 5.53 -0.28 2.15
C ILE A 45 6.56 -1.39 1.84
N ARG A 46 6.30 -2.64 2.22
CA ARG A 46 7.26 -3.76 2.10
C ARG A 46 6.92 -4.75 0.98
N THR A 47 5.80 -4.56 0.29
CA THR A 47 5.38 -5.41 -0.84
C THR A 47 5.84 -4.77 -2.14
#